data_AF-A0A971CDS0-F1
#
_entry.id   AF-A0A971CDS0-F1
#
_cell.length_a   1.000
_cell.length_b   1.000
_cell.length_c   1.000
_cell.angle_alpha   90.00
_cell.angle_beta   90.00
_cell.angle_gamma   90.00
#
_symmetry.space_group_name_H-M   'P 1'
#
loop_
_entity.id
_entity.type
_entity.pdbx_description
1 polymer ?
#
loop_
_entity_poly.entity_id
_entity_poly.type
_entity_poly.pdbx_seq_one_letter_code
_entity_poly.pdbx_strand_id
1 'polypeptide(L)'
;MDTTSPLIAGHPDEDAEQALLQLDLLDDVDPNVRLQAALDLGRRQVATAAQTLVDRLGTEREFLVREALTWAVLRIADDAMPFVHQALSSGRWLARVQAAHVVGKLGRRTDAGRLVALIGDEVDAVAARAYQAAARTGDPVVVPALVTQLSRGGPEHQDTLTRALAAFGEAAVPALVDALRTGPGPGARRHAADILGLLGSPPADRAALPLAEALDDGDREVRLAALNALGQLRLPFADRTVDRATGSADPLLRHLARRLADRRSTGAPATRLRPSTTRPVTPTVTTDPDGDTPCGMIATAPGVLVELTCETTVVAAGRTFRELGRLLADLAAATPDAGAEDLPDVRLPRAPHGGRPVATVDGETLRDLLVAVSSASGERIGVGRVARLPGRTVSHLARTRSGLPPQLGALVGVDGGRAAEELATPIARHVATAAPRYLSRDDIPADVLATVRTRAEELARAQGTPEAIRPRVVAGRAERFVHDTVLLEQVSVLDAGQTIAGLLYGTGVHLTGFARLEVGSGRRSGAAPGL
;
A
#
# COMPACT_ATOMS: atom_id res chain seq x y z
N MET A 1 16.50 54.24 31.25
CA MET A 1 16.58 53.75 29.85
C MET A 1 15.85 52.43 29.79
N ASP A 2 14.52 52.52 29.79
CA ASP A 2 13.62 51.39 29.59
C ASP A 2 13.34 51.31 28.08
N THR A 3 13.64 50.17 27.45
CA THR A 3 13.28 49.90 26.05
C THR A 3 12.66 48.51 25.96
N THR A 4 11.45 48.39 26.49
CA THR A 4 10.50 47.36 26.05
C THR A 4 9.83 47.89 24.78
N SER A 5 10.28 47.43 23.60
CA SER A 5 9.52 47.61 22.35
C SER A 5 8.33 46.66 22.34
N PRO A 6 7.09 47.15 22.11
CA PRO A 6 5.93 46.29 21.96
C PRO A 6 5.95 45.62 20.58
N LEU A 7 5.59 44.33 20.56
CA LEU A 7 5.19 43.62 19.34
C LEU A 7 4.07 44.41 18.66
N ILE A 8 4.38 44.99 17.49
CA ILE A 8 3.40 45.64 16.63
C ILE A 8 2.49 44.56 16.07
N ALA A 9 1.26 44.48 16.59
CA ALA A 9 0.16 43.86 15.87
C ALA A 9 -0.07 44.67 14.59
N GLY A 10 -0.12 43.99 13.43
CA GLY A 10 -0.31 44.62 12.12
C GLY A 10 -1.56 45.50 12.09
N HIS A 11 -1.51 46.59 11.31
CA HIS A 11 -2.67 47.47 11.15
C HIS A 11 -3.79 46.72 10.40
N PRO A 12 -5.05 46.76 10.87
CA PRO A 12 -6.16 46.01 10.27
C PRO A 12 -6.42 46.35 8.79
N ASP A 13 -6.07 47.56 8.33
CA ASP A 13 -6.16 47.96 6.92
C ASP A 13 -5.08 47.32 6.04
N GLU A 14 -3.86 47.13 6.56
CA GLU A 14 -2.77 46.46 5.82
C GLU A 14 -3.05 44.96 5.64
N ASP A 15 -3.63 44.32 6.67
CA ASP A 15 -4.01 42.91 6.59
C ASP A 15 -5.17 42.67 5.59
N ALA A 16 -6.08 43.64 5.45
CA ALA A 16 -7.17 43.59 4.47
C ALA A 16 -6.68 43.83 3.04
N GLU A 17 -5.81 44.83 2.82
CA GLU A 17 -5.22 45.10 1.50
C GLU A 17 -4.34 43.92 1.03
N GLN A 18 -3.57 43.34 1.95
CA GLN A 18 -2.74 42.19 1.64
C GLN A 18 -3.59 40.94 1.35
N ALA A 19 -4.74 40.77 2.01
CA ALA A 19 -5.67 39.69 1.71
C ALA A 19 -6.30 39.83 0.31
N LEU A 20 -6.65 41.05 -0.12
CA LEU A 20 -7.15 41.32 -1.47
C LEU A 20 -6.10 40.97 -2.53
N LEU A 21 -4.83 41.35 -2.29
CA LEU A 21 -3.74 40.99 -3.19
C LEU A 21 -3.56 39.47 -3.31
N GLN A 22 -3.67 38.72 -2.21
CA GLN A 22 -3.60 37.25 -2.26
C GLN A 22 -4.79 36.62 -3.00
N LEU A 23 -5.98 37.23 -2.95
CA LEU A 23 -7.14 36.75 -3.71
C LEU A 23 -6.89 36.84 -5.21
N ASP A 24 -6.30 37.93 -5.69
CA ASP A 24 -5.96 38.09 -7.11
C ASP A 24 -4.90 37.05 -7.57
N LEU A 25 -3.95 36.72 -6.69
CA LEU A 25 -2.90 35.73 -6.97
C LEU A 25 -3.43 34.29 -7.05
N LEU A 26 -4.66 34.00 -6.62
CA LEU A 26 -5.29 32.70 -6.84
C LEU A 26 -5.62 32.42 -8.31
N ASP A 27 -5.60 33.42 -9.18
CA ASP A 27 -5.81 33.27 -10.61
C ASP A 27 -4.52 33.32 -11.44
N ASP A 28 -3.36 33.37 -10.77
CA ASP A 28 -2.06 33.39 -11.43
C ASP A 28 -1.85 32.13 -12.29
N VAL A 29 -1.12 32.28 -13.39
CA VAL A 29 -0.79 31.16 -14.30
C VAL A 29 0.15 30.15 -13.64
N ASP A 30 1.05 30.59 -12.76
CA ASP A 30 2.01 29.75 -12.05
C ASP A 30 1.33 29.06 -10.84
N PRO A 31 1.27 27.72 -10.82
CA PRO A 31 0.71 26.98 -9.69
C PRO A 31 1.44 27.23 -8.36
N ASN A 32 2.73 27.59 -8.37
CA ASN A 32 3.45 27.90 -7.14
C ASN A 32 2.97 29.23 -6.53
N VAL A 33 2.65 30.21 -7.36
CA VAL A 33 2.09 31.49 -6.90
C VAL A 33 0.71 31.26 -6.30
N ARG A 34 -0.16 30.51 -6.99
CA ARG A 34 -1.48 30.13 -6.46
C ARG A 34 -1.39 29.32 -5.16
N LEU A 35 -0.41 28.42 -5.07
CA LEU A 35 -0.14 27.62 -3.87
C LEU A 35 0.20 28.53 -2.69
N GLN A 36 1.15 29.45 -2.86
CA GLN A 36 1.53 30.39 -1.80
C GLN A 36 0.35 31.29 -1.41
N ALA A 37 -0.41 31.80 -2.38
CA ALA A 37 -1.58 32.61 -2.13
C ALA A 37 -2.64 31.87 -1.29
N ALA A 38 -2.93 30.61 -1.63
CA ALA A 38 -3.84 29.77 -0.85
C ALA A 38 -3.33 29.54 0.60
N LEU A 39 -2.03 29.27 0.76
CA LEU A 39 -1.42 29.11 2.08
C LEU A 39 -1.48 30.40 2.90
N ASP A 40 -1.25 31.55 2.28
CA ASP A 40 -1.27 32.86 2.94
C ASP A 40 -2.67 33.23 3.42
N LEU A 41 -3.68 33.07 2.56
CA LEU A 41 -5.08 33.25 2.90
C LEU A 41 -5.51 32.33 4.05
N GLY A 42 -5.11 31.06 3.99
CA GLY A 42 -5.40 30.09 5.05
C GLY A 42 -4.70 30.41 6.37
N ARG A 43 -3.42 30.82 6.36
CA ARG A 43 -2.69 31.24 7.58
C ARG A 43 -3.40 32.40 8.27
N ARG A 44 -3.85 33.38 7.50
CA ARG A 44 -4.55 34.59 7.96
C ARG A 44 -6.01 34.36 8.33
N GLN A 45 -6.61 33.26 7.89
CA GLN A 45 -8.02 32.92 8.15
C GLN A 45 -8.97 34.02 7.67
N VAL A 46 -8.77 34.49 6.44
CA VAL A 46 -9.55 35.58 5.85
C VAL A 46 -10.98 35.09 5.55
N ALA A 47 -11.95 35.39 6.43
CA ALA A 47 -13.34 34.95 6.26
C ALA A 47 -13.99 35.43 4.95
N THR A 48 -13.70 36.66 4.53
CA THR A 48 -14.21 37.23 3.26
C THR A 48 -13.70 36.51 2.01
N ALA A 49 -12.63 35.70 2.12
CA ALA A 49 -12.10 34.88 1.04
C ALA A 49 -12.88 33.58 0.82
N ALA A 50 -13.83 33.25 1.70
CA ALA A 50 -14.54 31.97 1.71
C ALA A 50 -15.09 31.55 0.35
N GLN A 51 -15.84 32.44 -0.31
CA GLN A 51 -16.44 32.15 -1.61
C GLN A 51 -15.37 31.91 -2.69
N THR A 52 -14.40 32.81 -2.80
CA THR A 52 -13.32 32.72 -3.80
C THR A 52 -12.49 31.45 -3.63
N LEU A 53 -12.16 31.07 -2.39
CA LEU A 53 -11.43 29.85 -2.11
C LEU A 53 -12.19 28.59 -2.53
N VAL A 54 -13.51 28.54 -2.29
CA VAL A 54 -14.37 27.41 -2.69
C VAL A 54 -14.55 27.36 -4.21
N ASP A 55 -14.78 28.50 -4.86
CA ASP A 55 -14.93 28.59 -6.31
C ASP A 55 -13.63 28.18 -7.03
N ARG A 56 -12.48 28.63 -6.52
CA ARG A 56 -11.16 28.25 -7.04
C ARG A 56 -10.88 26.77 -6.81
N LEU A 57 -11.17 26.25 -5.63
CA LEU A 57 -11.01 24.83 -5.31
C LEU A 57 -11.80 23.94 -6.30
N GLY A 58 -12.99 24.38 -6.71
CA GLY A 58 -13.82 23.66 -7.67
C GLY A 58 -13.33 23.66 -9.12
N THR A 59 -12.29 24.42 -9.45
CA THR A 59 -11.74 24.56 -10.81
C THR A 59 -10.24 24.27 -10.91
N GLU A 60 -9.53 24.23 -9.79
CA GLU A 60 -8.07 24.09 -9.75
C GLU A 60 -7.58 22.73 -10.25
N ARG A 61 -6.63 22.76 -11.19
CA ARG A 61 -6.10 21.58 -11.87
C ARG A 61 -4.90 20.96 -11.15
N GLU A 62 -4.11 21.78 -10.46
CA GLU A 62 -2.93 21.30 -9.75
C GLU A 62 -3.31 20.66 -8.41
N PHE A 63 -2.76 19.48 -8.14
CA PHE A 63 -3.09 18.72 -6.93
C PHE A 63 -2.65 19.44 -5.67
N LEU A 64 -1.41 19.94 -5.64
CA LEU A 64 -0.87 20.62 -4.46
C LEU A 64 -1.63 21.90 -4.12
N VAL A 65 -2.05 22.64 -5.14
CA VAL A 65 -2.87 23.86 -4.95
C VAL A 65 -4.25 23.49 -4.40
N ARG A 66 -4.88 22.41 -4.88
CA ARG A 66 -6.16 21.93 -4.30
C ARG A 66 -6.03 21.53 -2.83
N GLU A 67 -4.93 20.89 -2.43
CA GLU A 67 -4.70 20.55 -1.02
C GLU A 67 -4.53 21.81 -0.16
N ALA A 68 -3.79 22.81 -0.64
CA ALA A 68 -3.65 24.09 0.07
C ALA A 68 -4.96 24.88 0.15
N LEU A 69 -5.74 24.92 -0.93
CA LEU A 69 -7.07 25.53 -0.93
C LEU A 69 -8.02 24.81 0.02
N THR A 70 -8.03 23.48 0.03
CA THR A 70 -8.81 22.68 0.98
C THR A 70 -8.39 23.00 2.42
N TRP A 71 -7.08 23.06 2.69
CA TRP A 71 -6.56 23.43 4.00
C TRP A 71 -7.00 24.84 4.42
N ALA A 72 -6.94 25.81 3.51
CA ALA A 72 -7.39 27.19 3.77
C ALA A 72 -8.90 27.23 4.09
N VAL A 73 -9.73 26.57 3.27
CA VAL A 73 -11.19 26.45 3.48
C VAL A 73 -11.51 25.83 4.83
N LEU A 74 -10.80 24.76 5.24
CA LEU A 74 -11.03 24.12 6.54
C LEU A 74 -10.73 25.02 7.74
N ARG A 75 -9.86 26.02 7.59
CA ARG A 75 -9.54 26.97 8.66
C ARG A 75 -10.59 28.06 8.84
N ILE A 76 -11.36 28.36 7.80
CA ILE A 76 -12.48 29.30 7.82
C ILE A 76 -13.82 28.57 7.60
N ALA A 77 -13.92 27.35 8.14
CA ALA A 77 -14.98 26.42 7.78
C ALA A 77 -16.38 27.02 7.94
N ASP A 78 -16.67 27.73 9.03
CA ASP A 78 -18.00 28.25 9.30
C ASP A 78 -18.46 29.30 8.27
N ASP A 79 -17.54 30.16 7.81
CA ASP A 79 -17.80 31.12 6.74
C ASP A 79 -17.86 30.46 5.35
N ALA A 80 -17.10 29.39 5.15
CA ALA A 80 -17.02 28.68 3.87
C ALA A 80 -18.17 27.69 3.62
N MET A 81 -18.79 27.14 4.67
CA MET A 81 -19.80 26.09 4.54
C MET A 81 -20.99 26.43 3.63
N PRO A 82 -21.57 27.65 3.64
CA PRO A 82 -22.66 28.01 2.71
C PRO A 82 -22.26 27.81 1.25
N PHE A 83 -21.04 28.19 0.88
CA PHE A 83 -20.50 28.04 -0.47
C PHE A 83 -20.15 26.59 -0.78
N VAL A 84 -19.60 25.85 0.19
CA VAL A 84 -19.36 24.39 0.04
C VAL A 84 -20.67 23.65 -0.20
N HIS A 85 -21.73 23.97 0.55
CA HIS A 85 -23.05 23.36 0.37
C HIS A 85 -23.66 23.68 -0.99
N GLN A 86 -23.48 24.90 -1.49
CA GLN A 86 -23.88 25.26 -2.85
C GLN A 86 -23.09 24.46 -3.90
N ALA A 87 -21.77 24.33 -3.72
CA ALA A 87 -20.88 23.62 -4.64
C ALA A 87 -21.18 22.12 -4.77
N LEU A 88 -21.80 21.48 -3.77
CA LEU A 88 -22.28 20.10 -3.87
C LEU A 88 -23.27 19.90 -5.02
N SER A 89 -24.05 20.93 -5.39
CA SER A 89 -25.02 20.88 -6.49
C SER A 89 -24.50 21.51 -7.79
N SER A 90 -23.20 21.76 -7.90
CA SER A 90 -22.61 22.42 -9.06
C SER A 90 -22.72 21.58 -10.33
N GLY A 91 -22.94 22.24 -11.48
CA GLY A 91 -22.83 21.59 -12.80
C GLY A 91 -21.40 21.09 -13.12
N ARG A 92 -20.38 21.54 -12.39
CA ARG A 92 -19.00 21.09 -12.53
C ARG A 92 -18.70 19.91 -11.62
N TRP A 93 -18.33 18.77 -12.20
CA TRP A 93 -18.02 17.56 -11.43
C TRP A 93 -16.88 17.78 -10.41
N LEU A 94 -15.82 18.52 -10.78
CA LEU A 94 -14.69 18.78 -9.88
C LEU A 94 -15.12 19.57 -8.64
N ALA A 95 -16.00 20.57 -8.80
CA ALA A 95 -16.57 21.32 -7.69
C ALA A 95 -17.36 20.42 -6.73
N ARG A 96 -18.17 19.50 -7.25
CA ARG A 96 -18.89 18.52 -6.43
C ARG A 96 -17.94 17.59 -5.67
N VAL A 97 -16.90 17.07 -6.33
CA VAL A 97 -15.86 16.23 -5.69
C VAL A 97 -15.19 16.98 -4.55
N GLN A 98 -14.73 18.22 -4.79
CA GLN A 98 -13.99 18.96 -3.77
C GLN A 98 -14.89 19.42 -2.62
N ALA A 99 -16.14 19.82 -2.90
CA ALA A 99 -17.11 20.14 -1.86
C ALA A 99 -17.39 18.92 -0.96
N ALA A 100 -17.61 17.74 -1.55
CA ALA A 100 -17.75 16.49 -0.79
C ALA A 100 -16.46 16.15 -0.01
N HIS A 101 -15.27 16.47 -0.56
CA HIS A 101 -14.01 16.30 0.16
C HIS A 101 -13.94 17.14 1.43
N VAL A 102 -14.29 18.43 1.34
CA VAL A 102 -14.32 19.35 2.49
C VAL A 102 -15.31 18.87 3.54
N VAL A 103 -16.54 18.54 3.14
CA VAL A 103 -17.56 17.97 4.05
C VAL A 103 -17.02 16.73 4.77
N GLY A 104 -16.38 15.82 4.04
CA GLY A 104 -15.78 14.61 4.62
C GLY A 104 -14.61 14.89 5.57
N LYS A 105 -13.78 15.91 5.31
CA LYS A 105 -12.67 16.31 6.19
C LYS A 105 -13.17 16.93 7.49
N LEU A 106 -14.29 17.66 7.45
CA LEU A 106 -14.92 18.22 8.66
C LEU A 106 -15.67 17.15 9.46
N GLY A 107 -16.27 16.16 8.80
CA GLY A 107 -16.94 15.02 9.46
C GLY A 107 -18.16 15.41 10.29
N ARG A 108 -18.81 16.55 10.00
CA ARG A 108 -20.00 17.01 10.73
C ARG A 108 -21.21 16.13 10.40
N ARG A 109 -21.84 15.51 11.41
CA ARG A 109 -23.03 14.66 11.23
C ARG A 109 -24.19 15.40 10.52
N THR A 110 -24.36 16.69 10.81
CA THR A 110 -25.39 17.54 10.20
C THR A 110 -25.29 17.68 8.68
N ASP A 111 -24.11 17.43 8.10
CA ASP A 111 -23.89 17.53 6.66
C ASP A 111 -24.16 16.23 5.91
N ALA A 112 -24.36 15.11 6.62
CA ALA A 112 -24.51 13.79 6.01
C ALA A 112 -25.66 13.73 4.98
N GLY A 113 -26.82 14.29 5.35
CA GLY A 113 -27.98 14.33 4.45
C GLY A 113 -27.73 15.09 3.14
N ARG A 114 -26.78 16.04 3.12
CA ARG A 114 -26.44 16.80 1.92
C ARG A 114 -25.65 15.99 0.89
N LEU A 115 -25.04 14.88 1.30
CA LEU A 115 -24.29 13.99 0.42
C LEU A 115 -25.18 12.99 -0.34
N VAL A 116 -26.45 12.84 0.08
CA VAL A 116 -27.37 11.82 -0.47
C VAL A 116 -27.52 11.94 -1.99
N ALA A 117 -27.64 13.15 -2.53
CA ALA A 117 -27.74 13.36 -3.96
C ALA A 117 -26.46 12.94 -4.71
N LEU A 118 -25.28 13.15 -4.12
CA LEU A 118 -23.99 12.84 -4.75
C LEU A 118 -23.67 11.35 -4.70
N ILE A 119 -24.26 10.58 -3.78
CA ILE A 119 -24.08 9.12 -3.73
C ILE A 119 -24.51 8.47 -5.06
N GLY A 120 -25.56 9.01 -5.70
CA GLY A 120 -26.05 8.56 -6.99
C GLY A 120 -25.49 9.33 -8.19
N ASP A 121 -24.50 10.22 -8.00
CA ASP A 121 -24.00 11.12 -9.05
C ASP A 121 -23.59 10.36 -10.32
N GLU A 122 -23.85 10.92 -11.50
CA GLU A 122 -23.49 10.29 -12.79
C GLU A 122 -21.98 10.08 -12.96
N VAL A 123 -21.16 10.91 -12.32
CA VAL A 123 -19.70 10.80 -12.36
C VAL A 123 -19.23 9.94 -11.20
N ASP A 124 -18.67 8.76 -11.51
CA ASP A 124 -18.22 7.79 -10.51
C ASP A 124 -17.20 8.38 -9.52
N ALA A 125 -16.33 9.30 -9.95
CA ALA A 125 -15.39 9.99 -9.06
C ALA A 125 -16.10 10.86 -7.99
N VAL A 126 -17.23 11.49 -8.34
CA VAL A 126 -18.07 12.26 -7.39
C VAL A 126 -18.76 11.31 -6.43
N ALA A 127 -19.38 10.25 -6.95
CA ALA A 127 -20.06 9.26 -6.14
C ALA A 127 -19.12 8.57 -5.15
N ALA A 128 -17.94 8.13 -5.59
CA ALA A 128 -16.92 7.53 -4.72
C ALA A 128 -16.44 8.49 -3.63
N ARG A 129 -16.27 9.78 -3.95
CA ARG A 129 -15.90 10.80 -2.94
C ARG A 129 -17.05 11.03 -1.95
N ALA A 130 -18.30 11.01 -2.41
CA ALA A 130 -19.47 11.11 -1.56
C ALA A 130 -19.58 9.90 -0.61
N TYR A 131 -19.26 8.67 -1.06
CA TYR A 131 -19.24 7.49 -0.19
C TYR A 131 -18.25 7.67 0.98
N GLN A 132 -17.03 8.11 0.66
CA GLN A 132 -15.98 8.36 1.66
C GLN A 132 -16.37 9.49 2.61
N ALA A 133 -16.95 10.58 2.10
CA ALA A 133 -17.40 11.69 2.92
C ALA A 133 -18.55 11.27 3.85
N ALA A 134 -19.53 10.53 3.33
CA ALA A 134 -20.67 10.02 4.07
C ALA A 134 -20.20 9.13 5.24
N ALA A 135 -19.28 8.20 4.98
CA ALA A 135 -18.68 7.37 6.02
C ALA A 135 -17.98 8.20 7.13
N ARG A 136 -17.26 9.27 6.76
CA ARG A 136 -16.61 10.16 7.74
C ARG A 136 -17.59 11.00 8.55
N THR A 137 -18.75 11.34 8.00
CA THR A 137 -19.80 12.00 8.79
C THR A 137 -20.40 11.06 9.84
N GLY A 138 -20.41 9.74 9.59
CA GLY A 138 -20.86 8.73 10.55
C GLY A 138 -22.36 8.77 10.88
N ASP A 139 -23.18 9.50 10.10
CA ASP A 139 -24.64 9.48 10.26
C ASP A 139 -25.28 8.38 9.40
N PRO A 140 -25.94 7.37 9.99
CA PRO A 140 -26.56 6.27 9.24
C PRO A 140 -27.68 6.69 8.28
N VAL A 141 -28.16 7.94 8.30
CA VAL A 141 -29.18 8.45 7.37
C VAL A 141 -28.81 8.24 5.89
N VAL A 142 -27.51 8.16 5.58
CA VAL A 142 -26.98 7.95 4.23
C VAL A 142 -26.90 6.48 3.81
N VAL A 143 -27.00 5.53 4.75
CA VAL A 143 -26.85 4.10 4.48
C VAL A 143 -27.83 3.59 3.42
N PRO A 144 -29.14 3.91 3.46
CA PRO A 144 -30.06 3.47 2.42
C PRO A 144 -29.63 3.93 1.02
N ALA A 145 -29.14 5.17 0.90
CA ALA A 145 -28.63 5.71 -0.35
C ALA A 145 -27.37 4.97 -0.81
N LEU A 146 -26.42 4.70 0.08
CA LEU A 146 -25.22 3.91 -0.24
C LEU A 146 -25.57 2.51 -0.74
N VAL A 147 -26.54 1.84 -0.12
CA VAL A 147 -26.99 0.50 -0.51
C VAL A 147 -27.59 0.48 -1.92
N THR A 148 -28.20 1.58 -2.40
CA THR A 148 -28.66 1.65 -3.80
C THR A 148 -27.53 1.57 -4.83
N GLN A 149 -26.29 1.78 -4.41
CA GLN A 149 -25.11 1.78 -5.29
C GLN A 149 -24.41 0.42 -5.34
N LEU A 150 -24.95 -0.60 -4.66
CA LEU A 150 -24.36 -1.94 -4.69
C LEU A 150 -24.23 -2.45 -6.12
N SER A 151 -23.04 -2.98 -6.44
CA SER A 151 -22.62 -3.46 -7.76
C SER A 151 -22.42 -2.40 -8.85
N ARG A 152 -22.58 -1.11 -8.53
CA ARG A 152 -22.24 -0.03 -9.45
C ARG A 152 -20.73 0.03 -9.71
N GLY A 153 -20.37 0.30 -10.96
CA GLY A 153 -18.98 0.59 -11.36
C GLY A 153 -18.04 -0.62 -11.29
N GLY A 154 -16.76 -0.36 -11.54
CA GLY A 154 -15.71 -1.38 -11.48
C GLY A 154 -15.28 -1.75 -10.04
N PRO A 155 -14.32 -2.68 -9.90
CA PRO A 155 -13.88 -3.18 -8.59
C PRO A 155 -13.48 -2.08 -7.59
N GLU A 156 -12.78 -1.02 -8.04
CA GLU A 156 -12.34 0.09 -7.19
C GLU A 156 -13.51 0.93 -6.63
N HIS A 157 -14.56 1.11 -7.44
CA HIS A 157 -15.77 1.83 -7.05
C HIS A 157 -16.55 1.03 -6.01
N GLN A 158 -16.70 -0.27 -6.27
CA GLN A 158 -17.35 -1.21 -5.37
C GLN A 158 -16.61 -1.35 -4.03
N ASP A 159 -15.28 -1.40 -4.05
CA ASP A 159 -14.44 -1.46 -2.86
C ASP A 159 -14.53 -0.18 -2.01
N THR A 160 -14.64 0.99 -2.66
CA THR A 160 -14.91 2.25 -1.95
C THR A 160 -16.28 2.25 -1.28
N LEU A 161 -17.31 1.74 -1.97
CA LEU A 161 -18.63 1.58 -1.38
C LEU A 161 -18.64 0.57 -0.23
N THR A 162 -17.95 -0.56 -0.39
CA THR A 162 -17.76 -1.59 0.65
C THR A 162 -17.18 -0.98 1.91
N ARG A 163 -16.07 -0.24 1.81
CA ARG A 163 -15.47 0.43 2.97
C ARG A 163 -16.41 1.45 3.61
N ALA A 164 -17.14 2.21 2.79
CA ALA A 164 -18.06 3.21 3.30
C ALA A 164 -19.19 2.57 4.11
N LEU A 165 -19.84 1.52 3.58
CA LEU A 165 -20.88 0.77 4.27
C LEU A 165 -20.34 0.04 5.51
N ALA A 166 -19.14 -0.54 5.43
CA ALA A 166 -18.51 -1.20 6.57
C ALA A 166 -18.20 -0.25 7.73
N ALA A 167 -17.87 1.02 7.45
CA ALA A 167 -17.62 2.03 8.48
C ALA A 167 -18.85 2.33 9.36
N PHE A 168 -20.07 2.03 8.89
CA PHE A 168 -21.29 2.17 9.69
C PHE A 168 -21.57 0.95 10.59
N GLY A 169 -20.79 -0.15 10.46
CA GLY A 169 -20.89 -1.32 11.32
C GLY A 169 -22.30 -1.93 11.35
N GLU A 170 -22.80 -2.21 12.55
CA GLU A 170 -24.14 -2.79 12.77
C GLU A 170 -25.27 -1.93 12.16
N ALA A 171 -25.09 -0.61 12.06
CA ALA A 171 -26.12 0.27 11.50
C ALA A 171 -26.37 0.04 10.01
N ALA A 172 -25.40 -0.55 9.28
CA ALA A 172 -25.58 -0.91 7.86
C ALA A 172 -26.32 -2.24 7.66
N VAL A 173 -26.35 -3.10 8.67
CA VAL A 173 -26.81 -4.50 8.53
C VAL A 173 -28.25 -4.63 8.09
N PRO A 174 -29.25 -3.87 8.63
CA PRO A 174 -30.62 -3.99 8.17
C PRO A 174 -30.77 -3.74 6.66
N ALA A 175 -30.16 -2.65 6.15
CA ALA A 175 -30.24 -2.29 4.74
C ALA A 175 -29.47 -3.29 3.84
N LEU A 176 -28.34 -3.82 4.31
CA LEU A 176 -27.59 -4.86 3.60
C LEU A 176 -28.35 -6.20 3.54
N VAL A 177 -29.07 -6.57 4.61
CA VAL A 177 -29.93 -7.75 4.63
C VAL A 177 -31.09 -7.59 3.66
N ASP A 178 -31.72 -6.42 3.61
CA ASP A 178 -32.78 -6.14 2.64
C ASP A 178 -32.26 -6.21 1.19
N ALA A 179 -31.06 -5.68 0.94
CA ALA A 179 -30.40 -5.77 -0.36
C ALA A 179 -30.01 -7.20 -0.74
N LEU A 180 -29.57 -8.02 0.22
CA LEU A 180 -29.30 -9.44 0.02
C LEU A 180 -30.56 -10.21 -0.42
N ARG A 181 -31.74 -9.86 0.12
CA ARG A 181 -33.00 -10.54 -0.20
C ARG A 181 -33.67 -10.04 -1.46
N THR A 182 -33.66 -8.72 -1.68
CA THR A 182 -34.52 -8.06 -2.67
C THR A 182 -33.76 -7.23 -3.70
N GLY A 183 -32.42 -7.24 -3.65
CA GLY A 183 -31.58 -6.45 -4.55
C GLY A 183 -31.87 -6.71 -6.04
N PRO A 184 -31.76 -5.68 -6.90
CA PRO A 184 -32.26 -5.67 -8.29
C PRO A 184 -31.49 -6.60 -9.25
N GLY A 185 -30.43 -7.26 -8.79
CA GLY A 185 -29.67 -8.22 -9.57
C GLY A 185 -28.70 -9.03 -8.70
N PRO A 186 -28.15 -10.13 -9.25
CA PRO A 186 -27.24 -11.00 -8.52
C PRO A 186 -25.97 -10.27 -8.07
N GLY A 187 -25.48 -9.30 -8.84
CA GLY A 187 -24.35 -8.47 -8.46
C GLY A 187 -24.57 -7.71 -7.15
N ALA A 188 -25.75 -7.11 -6.96
CA ALA A 188 -26.08 -6.37 -5.75
C ALA A 188 -26.27 -7.30 -4.54
N ARG A 189 -26.95 -8.44 -4.71
CA ARG A 189 -27.13 -9.43 -3.64
C ARG A 189 -25.80 -10.05 -3.21
N ARG A 190 -24.93 -10.40 -4.17
CA ARG A 190 -23.57 -10.88 -3.93
C ARG A 190 -22.74 -9.85 -3.15
N HIS A 191 -22.72 -8.60 -3.60
CA HIS A 191 -21.96 -7.53 -2.95
C HIS A 191 -22.49 -7.24 -1.53
N ALA A 192 -23.82 -7.31 -1.31
CA ALA A 192 -24.39 -7.23 0.03
C ALA A 192 -23.89 -8.37 0.93
N ALA A 193 -23.89 -9.62 0.44
CA ALA A 193 -23.35 -10.76 1.18
C ALA A 193 -21.86 -10.59 1.51
N ASP A 194 -21.05 -10.11 0.56
CA ASP A 194 -19.62 -9.86 0.77
C ASP A 194 -19.39 -8.83 1.89
N ILE A 195 -20.16 -7.73 1.92
CA ILE A 195 -20.04 -6.70 2.97
C ILE A 195 -20.50 -7.25 4.32
N LEU A 196 -21.59 -8.02 4.38
CA LEU A 196 -22.04 -8.67 5.61
C LEU A 196 -20.98 -9.64 6.17
N GLY A 197 -20.30 -10.37 5.29
CA GLY A 197 -19.16 -11.22 5.65
C GLY A 197 -17.97 -10.42 6.17
N LEU A 198 -17.66 -9.27 5.56
CA LEU A 198 -16.57 -8.38 5.98
C LEU A 198 -16.84 -7.75 7.35
N LEU A 199 -18.09 -7.33 7.61
CA LEU A 199 -18.52 -6.83 8.92
C LEU A 199 -18.31 -7.87 10.01
N GLY A 200 -18.53 -9.15 9.68
CA GLY A 200 -18.24 -10.27 10.57
C GLY A 200 -19.03 -10.23 11.89
N SER A 201 -18.56 -11.00 12.86
CA SER A 201 -19.14 -11.02 14.21
C SER A 201 -18.43 -10.05 15.16
N PRO A 202 -19.15 -9.39 16.09
CA PRO A 202 -20.60 -9.40 16.26
C PRO A 202 -21.47 -8.54 15.30
N PRO A 203 -20.97 -7.52 14.54
CA PRO A 203 -21.84 -6.56 13.86
C PRO A 203 -22.91 -7.18 12.96
N ALA A 204 -22.56 -8.23 12.20
CA ALA A 204 -23.43 -8.87 11.23
C ALA A 204 -24.07 -10.17 11.72
N ASP A 205 -24.09 -10.44 13.03
CA ASP A 205 -24.66 -11.69 13.58
C ASP A 205 -26.13 -11.90 13.18
N ARG A 206 -26.91 -10.81 13.12
CA ARG A 206 -28.31 -10.82 12.67
C ARG A 206 -28.48 -11.20 11.19
N ALA A 207 -27.41 -11.15 10.39
CA ALA A 207 -27.42 -11.56 8.99
C ALA A 207 -27.23 -13.07 8.80
N ALA A 208 -26.93 -13.85 9.85
CA ALA A 208 -26.66 -15.27 9.70
C ALA A 208 -27.83 -16.05 9.07
N LEU A 209 -29.07 -15.78 9.48
CA LEU A 209 -30.24 -16.42 8.88
C LEU A 209 -30.47 -15.95 7.42
N PRO A 210 -30.50 -14.64 7.10
CA PRO A 210 -30.55 -14.18 5.71
C PRO A 210 -29.46 -14.75 4.80
N LEU A 211 -28.23 -14.88 5.29
CA LEU A 211 -27.13 -15.48 4.52
C LEU A 211 -27.33 -16.99 4.32
N ALA A 212 -27.92 -17.70 5.29
CA ALA A 212 -28.29 -19.09 5.12
C ALA A 212 -29.41 -19.26 4.07
N GLU A 213 -30.41 -18.38 4.07
CA GLU A 213 -31.46 -18.33 3.04
C GLU A 213 -30.86 -18.09 1.63
N ALA A 214 -29.84 -17.22 1.54
CA ALA A 214 -29.15 -16.92 0.28
C ALA A 214 -28.31 -18.08 -0.29
N LEU A 215 -28.15 -19.20 0.44
CA LEU A 215 -27.57 -20.42 -0.12
C LEU A 215 -28.49 -21.10 -1.15
N ASP A 216 -29.77 -20.73 -1.19
CA ASP A 216 -30.75 -21.19 -2.19
C ASP A 216 -30.95 -20.17 -3.33
N ASP A 217 -30.12 -19.10 -3.40
CA ASP A 217 -30.21 -18.11 -4.47
C ASP A 217 -29.99 -18.75 -5.85
N GLY A 218 -30.78 -18.33 -6.84
CA GLY A 218 -30.67 -18.82 -8.22
C GLY A 218 -29.31 -18.54 -8.85
N ASP A 219 -28.62 -17.49 -8.41
CA ASP A 219 -27.28 -17.13 -8.89
C ASP A 219 -26.17 -17.77 -8.04
N ARG A 220 -25.22 -18.41 -8.73
CA ARG A 220 -24.14 -19.16 -8.08
C ARG A 220 -23.18 -18.26 -7.30
N GLU A 221 -22.88 -17.07 -7.80
CA GLU A 221 -21.94 -16.16 -7.14
C GLU A 221 -22.53 -15.62 -5.83
N VAL A 222 -23.85 -15.38 -5.81
CA VAL A 222 -24.57 -15.02 -4.57
C VAL A 222 -24.46 -16.14 -3.53
N ARG A 223 -24.71 -17.40 -3.91
CA ARG A 223 -24.59 -18.54 -2.99
C ARG A 223 -23.17 -18.68 -2.43
N LEU A 224 -22.14 -18.52 -3.26
CA LEU A 224 -20.74 -18.60 -2.84
C LEU A 224 -20.37 -17.47 -1.88
N ALA A 225 -20.78 -16.23 -2.17
CA ALA A 225 -20.57 -15.08 -1.30
C ALA A 225 -21.28 -15.27 0.05
N ALA A 226 -22.53 -15.74 0.04
CA ALA A 226 -23.29 -16.03 1.25
C ALA A 226 -22.63 -17.13 2.11
N LEU A 227 -22.15 -18.21 1.49
CA LEU A 227 -21.43 -19.27 2.20
C LEU A 227 -20.10 -18.77 2.80
N ASN A 228 -19.37 -17.95 2.05
CA ASN A 228 -18.14 -17.33 2.54
C ASN A 228 -18.40 -16.40 3.73
N ALA A 229 -19.45 -15.58 3.65
CA ALA A 229 -19.87 -14.68 4.73
C ALA A 229 -20.29 -15.45 5.99
N LEU A 230 -21.06 -16.54 5.86
CA LEU A 230 -21.35 -17.45 6.97
C LEU A 230 -20.08 -18.04 7.60
N GLY A 231 -19.04 -18.28 6.81
CA GLY A 231 -17.73 -18.70 7.30
C GLY A 231 -17.02 -17.67 8.18
N GLN A 232 -17.33 -16.38 8.00
CA GLN A 232 -16.77 -15.28 8.78
C GLN A 232 -17.59 -14.96 10.05
N LEU A 233 -18.87 -15.33 10.06
CA LEU A 233 -19.72 -15.21 11.24
C LEU A 233 -19.36 -16.31 12.24
N ARG A 234 -18.80 -15.92 13.39
CA ARG A 234 -18.32 -16.84 14.45
C ARG A 234 -19.47 -17.34 15.32
N LEU A 235 -20.52 -17.85 14.69
CA LEU A 235 -21.77 -18.24 15.33
C LEU A 235 -22.02 -19.74 15.19
N PRO A 236 -22.48 -20.43 16.25
CA PRO A 236 -22.83 -21.86 16.18
C PRO A 236 -23.91 -22.19 15.13
N PHE A 237 -24.78 -21.23 14.81
CA PHE A 237 -25.74 -21.38 13.72
C PHE A 237 -25.08 -21.34 12.34
N ALA A 238 -24.16 -20.39 12.12
CA ALA A 238 -23.43 -20.26 10.86
C ALA A 238 -22.52 -21.47 10.65
N ASP A 239 -21.86 -21.95 11.71
CA ASP A 239 -21.01 -23.13 11.67
C ASP A 239 -21.77 -24.37 11.18
N ARG A 240 -22.91 -24.68 11.82
CA ARG A 240 -23.80 -25.78 11.44
C ARG A 240 -24.34 -25.65 10.02
N THR A 241 -24.48 -24.42 9.52
CA THR A 241 -24.96 -24.18 8.15
C THR A 241 -23.86 -24.47 7.13
N VAL A 242 -22.62 -24.07 7.41
CA VAL A 242 -21.47 -24.44 6.57
C VAL A 242 -21.22 -25.95 6.61
N ASP A 243 -21.35 -26.61 7.76
CA ASP A 243 -21.19 -28.06 7.87
C ASP A 243 -22.21 -28.81 7.01
N ARG A 244 -23.48 -28.35 7.01
CA ARG A 244 -24.52 -28.88 6.11
C ARG A 244 -24.17 -28.67 4.63
N ALA A 245 -23.57 -27.53 4.28
CA ALA A 245 -23.18 -27.23 2.90
C ALA A 245 -22.04 -28.16 2.37
N THR A 246 -21.33 -28.90 3.23
CA THR A 246 -20.35 -29.91 2.79
C THR A 246 -20.97 -31.11 2.06
N GLY A 247 -22.29 -31.26 2.14
CA GLY A 247 -23.10 -32.22 1.38
C GLY A 247 -23.82 -31.61 0.16
N SER A 248 -23.56 -30.34 -0.18
CA SER A 248 -24.27 -29.65 -1.26
C SER A 248 -24.13 -30.36 -2.62
N ALA A 249 -25.21 -30.40 -3.40
CA ALA A 249 -25.17 -30.92 -4.77
C ALA A 249 -24.23 -30.10 -5.68
N ASP A 250 -24.08 -28.79 -5.42
CA ASP A 250 -23.17 -27.90 -6.14
C ASP A 250 -21.71 -28.18 -5.73
N PRO A 251 -20.83 -28.64 -6.64
CA PRO A 251 -19.46 -29.01 -6.32
C PRO A 251 -18.62 -27.86 -5.74
N LEU A 252 -18.84 -26.62 -6.17
CA LEU A 252 -18.07 -25.46 -5.72
C LEU A 252 -18.47 -25.05 -4.31
N LEU A 253 -19.78 -24.99 -4.03
CA LEU A 253 -20.29 -24.76 -2.67
C LEU A 253 -19.80 -25.86 -1.72
N ARG A 254 -19.85 -27.12 -2.16
CA ARG A 254 -19.34 -28.26 -1.38
C ARG A 254 -17.86 -28.12 -1.05
N HIS A 255 -17.05 -27.73 -2.04
CA HIS A 255 -15.61 -27.54 -1.87
C HIS A 255 -15.31 -26.38 -0.90
N LEU A 256 -15.97 -25.23 -1.08
CA LEU A 256 -15.82 -24.07 -0.21
C LEU A 256 -16.24 -24.39 1.22
N ALA A 257 -17.38 -25.08 1.41
CA ALA A 257 -17.87 -25.49 2.72
C ALA A 257 -16.87 -26.36 3.47
N ARG A 258 -16.28 -27.36 2.79
CA ARG A 258 -15.23 -28.21 3.39
C ARG A 258 -14.02 -27.40 3.80
N ARG A 259 -13.54 -26.52 2.93
CA ARG A 259 -12.41 -25.63 3.23
C ARG A 259 -12.68 -24.74 4.44
N LEU A 260 -13.89 -24.23 4.58
CA LEU A 260 -14.28 -23.39 5.72
C LEU A 260 -14.38 -24.21 7.01
N ALA A 261 -14.96 -25.42 6.97
CA ALA A 261 -15.03 -26.33 8.11
C ALA A 261 -13.63 -26.77 8.59
N ASP A 262 -12.73 -27.10 7.67
CA ASP A 262 -11.34 -27.48 7.97
C ASP A 262 -10.53 -26.34 8.61
N ARG A 263 -10.77 -25.10 8.18
CA ARG A 263 -10.15 -23.91 8.79
C ARG A 263 -10.55 -23.72 10.25
N ARG A 264 -11.80 -24.06 10.61
CA ARG A 264 -12.29 -23.96 11.99
C ARG A 264 -11.71 -25.05 12.87
N SER A 265 -11.66 -26.29 12.38
CA SER A 265 -11.19 -27.44 13.15
C SER A 265 -9.69 -27.36 13.48
N THR A 266 -8.91 -26.69 12.64
CA THR A 266 -7.46 -26.53 12.81
C THR A 266 -7.07 -25.33 13.68
N GLY A 267 -8.01 -24.46 14.07
CA GLY A 267 -7.71 -23.21 14.78
C GLY A 267 -6.77 -22.28 14.02
N ALA A 268 -6.53 -22.54 12.73
CA ALA A 268 -5.60 -21.78 11.92
C ALA A 268 -6.24 -20.43 11.55
N PRO A 269 -5.61 -19.28 11.85
CA PRO A 269 -6.03 -18.04 11.22
C PRO A 269 -5.95 -18.22 9.69
N ALA A 270 -6.80 -17.51 8.95
CA ALA A 270 -6.85 -17.54 7.49
C ALA A 270 -5.43 -17.62 6.90
N THR A 271 -5.07 -18.78 6.36
CA THR A 271 -3.68 -19.13 6.07
C THR A 271 -3.08 -18.21 5.02
N ARG A 272 -2.05 -17.45 5.41
CA ARG A 272 -0.98 -17.03 4.50
C ARG A 272 -0.24 -18.30 4.08
N LEU A 273 -0.01 -18.45 2.77
CA LEU A 273 0.86 -19.47 2.20
C LEU A 273 2.25 -19.37 2.84
N ARG A 274 2.78 -20.48 3.36
CA ARG A 274 4.14 -20.54 3.92
C ARG A 274 5.19 -20.51 2.79
N PRO A 275 6.28 -19.74 2.92
CA PRO A 275 7.44 -19.89 2.05
C PRO A 275 8.28 -21.12 2.45
N SER A 276 8.82 -21.79 1.44
CA SER A 276 9.75 -22.92 1.54
C SER A 276 11.04 -22.54 2.30
N THR A 277 11.46 -23.40 3.23
CA THR A 277 12.74 -23.28 3.95
C THR A 277 13.83 -24.02 3.19
N THR A 278 14.81 -23.30 2.62
CA THR A 278 16.08 -23.89 2.17
C THR A 278 17.20 -23.49 3.12
N ARG A 279 17.93 -24.50 3.64
CA ARG A 279 19.13 -24.37 4.49
C ARG A 279 20.27 -23.63 3.77
N PRO A 280 21.14 -22.91 4.48
CA PRO A 280 22.33 -22.32 3.86
C PRO A 280 23.40 -23.38 3.59
N VAL A 281 23.92 -23.37 2.37
CA VAL A 281 25.17 -24.02 1.98
C VAL A 281 26.26 -22.95 1.99
N THR A 282 27.40 -23.26 2.60
CA THR A 282 28.58 -22.38 2.68
C THR A 282 29.41 -22.52 1.40
N PRO A 283 29.75 -21.44 0.68
CA PRO A 283 30.83 -21.48 -0.30
C PRO A 283 32.11 -20.87 0.29
N THR A 284 33.21 -21.56 0.00
CA THR A 284 34.59 -21.25 0.36
C THR A 284 35.05 -19.93 -0.28
N VAL A 285 35.73 -19.10 0.52
CA VAL A 285 36.28 -17.80 0.12
C VAL A 285 37.67 -17.98 -0.47
N THR A 286 37.92 -17.38 -1.62
CA THR A 286 39.25 -16.88 -2.01
C THR A 286 39.21 -15.35 -2.00
N THR A 287 40.01 -14.75 -1.14
CA THR A 287 40.21 -13.30 -1.01
C THR A 287 41.33 -12.82 -1.95
N ASP A 288 41.12 -11.69 -2.62
CA ASP A 288 42.15 -10.89 -3.30
C ASP A 288 42.33 -9.55 -2.55
N PRO A 289 43.54 -8.93 -2.50
CA PRO A 289 43.96 -8.04 -1.42
C PRO A 289 43.70 -6.53 -1.63
N ASP A 290 43.00 -6.10 -2.67
CA ASP A 290 42.73 -4.67 -2.92
C ASP A 290 41.23 -4.33 -2.85
N GLY A 291 40.74 -4.02 -1.63
CA GLY A 291 39.56 -3.15 -1.41
C GLY A 291 38.32 -3.40 -2.30
N ASP A 292 37.83 -4.64 -2.30
CA ASP A 292 36.75 -5.20 -3.14
C ASP A 292 35.43 -4.40 -3.07
N THR A 293 35.20 -3.44 -3.97
CA THR A 293 33.81 -2.98 -4.21
C THR A 293 33.13 -4.05 -5.06
N PRO A 294 32.03 -4.64 -4.58
CA PRO A 294 31.30 -5.63 -5.36
C PRO A 294 30.74 -5.00 -6.65
N CYS A 295 31.11 -5.59 -7.79
CA CYS A 295 30.66 -5.19 -9.12
C CYS A 295 29.53 -6.12 -9.60
N GLY A 296 28.58 -5.54 -10.35
CA GLY A 296 27.40 -6.26 -10.81
C GLY A 296 26.17 -5.37 -10.92
N MET A 297 25.01 -6.00 -11.10
CA MET A 297 23.73 -5.31 -11.17
C MET A 297 22.59 -6.12 -10.55
N ILE A 298 21.55 -5.40 -10.12
CA ILE A 298 20.24 -5.97 -9.84
C ILE A 298 19.34 -5.73 -11.05
N ALA A 299 18.71 -6.79 -11.53
CA ALA A 299 17.68 -6.74 -12.57
C ALA A 299 16.34 -7.24 -12.02
N THR A 300 15.25 -6.89 -12.70
CA THR A 300 13.90 -7.22 -12.27
C THR A 300 13.02 -7.60 -13.46
N ALA A 301 12.09 -8.51 -13.18
CA ALA A 301 10.95 -8.89 -14.00
C ALA A 301 9.74 -9.01 -13.05
N PRO A 302 8.49 -9.13 -13.53
CA PRO A 302 7.32 -9.25 -12.66
C PRO A 302 7.51 -10.32 -11.58
N GLY A 303 7.41 -9.93 -10.31
CA GLY A 303 7.56 -10.82 -9.16
C GLY A 303 8.99 -11.24 -8.81
N VAL A 304 10.02 -10.75 -9.50
CA VAL A 304 11.40 -11.26 -9.37
C VAL A 304 12.45 -10.14 -9.29
N LEU A 305 13.43 -10.32 -8.39
CA LEU A 305 14.74 -9.66 -8.44
C LEU A 305 15.83 -10.70 -8.63
N VAL A 306 16.82 -10.36 -9.46
CA VAL A 306 18.02 -11.18 -9.68
C VAL A 306 19.26 -10.32 -9.59
N GLU A 307 20.33 -10.88 -9.03
CA GLU A 307 21.67 -10.30 -9.04
C GLU A 307 22.48 -10.97 -10.16
N LEU A 308 23.13 -10.15 -11.00
CA LEU A 308 24.15 -10.59 -11.93
C LEU A 308 25.49 -10.04 -11.44
N THR A 309 26.48 -10.91 -11.26
CA THR A 309 27.79 -10.56 -10.69
C THR A 309 28.85 -10.43 -11.78
N CYS A 310 29.80 -9.52 -11.57
CA CYS A 310 31.03 -9.41 -12.36
C CYS A 310 32.17 -8.90 -11.49
N GLU A 311 33.38 -8.83 -12.06
CA GLU A 311 34.57 -8.43 -11.34
C GLU A 311 34.81 -6.92 -11.44
N THR A 312 34.58 -6.30 -12.61
CA THR A 312 34.86 -4.87 -12.80
C THR A 312 33.64 -4.01 -13.08
N THR A 313 33.80 -2.71 -12.83
CA THR A 313 32.84 -1.66 -13.16
C THR A 313 32.73 -1.41 -14.67
N VAL A 314 33.77 -1.72 -15.45
CA VAL A 314 33.79 -1.55 -16.91
C VAL A 314 32.81 -2.54 -17.55
N VAL A 315 32.87 -3.81 -17.15
CA VAL A 315 31.91 -4.83 -17.58
C VAL A 315 30.50 -4.49 -17.10
N ALA A 316 30.33 -4.11 -15.83
CA ALA A 316 29.03 -3.73 -15.29
C ALA A 316 28.38 -2.57 -16.08
N ALA A 317 29.17 -1.58 -16.50
CA ALA A 317 28.70 -0.43 -17.27
C ALA A 317 28.29 -0.78 -18.71
N GLY A 318 28.80 -1.91 -19.25
CA GLY A 318 28.62 -2.35 -20.63
C GLY A 318 27.17 -2.68 -21.00
N ARG A 319 26.83 -2.44 -22.27
CA ARG A 319 25.50 -2.72 -22.82
C ARG A 319 25.13 -4.20 -22.74
N THR A 320 26.05 -5.08 -23.14
CA THR A 320 25.87 -6.54 -23.14
C THR A 320 25.55 -7.08 -21.74
N PHE A 321 26.25 -6.59 -20.72
CA PHE A 321 26.03 -6.99 -19.32
C PHE A 321 24.62 -6.60 -18.84
N ARG A 322 24.15 -5.40 -19.19
CA ARG A 322 22.81 -4.92 -18.84
C ARG A 322 21.70 -5.72 -19.53
N GLU A 323 21.93 -6.13 -20.77
CA GLU A 323 21.00 -6.95 -21.54
C GLU A 323 20.95 -8.38 -21.01
N LEU A 324 22.10 -8.95 -20.64
CA LEU A 324 22.20 -10.23 -19.96
C LEU A 324 21.45 -10.22 -18.60
N GLY A 325 21.56 -9.14 -17.83
CA GLY A 325 20.81 -8.99 -16.57
C GLY A 325 19.29 -8.99 -16.78
N ARG A 326 18.79 -8.33 -17.83
CA ARG A 326 17.35 -8.37 -18.18
C ARG A 326 16.91 -9.76 -18.61
N LEU A 327 17.70 -10.43 -19.46
CA LEU A 327 17.44 -11.82 -19.87
C LEU A 327 17.38 -12.77 -18.67
N LEU A 328 18.32 -12.64 -17.74
CA LEU A 328 18.33 -13.42 -16.49
C LEU A 328 17.05 -13.20 -15.69
N ALA A 329 16.58 -11.95 -15.58
CA ALA A 329 15.34 -11.65 -14.86
C ALA A 329 14.10 -12.26 -15.56
N ASP A 330 14.02 -12.15 -16.89
CA ASP A 330 12.96 -12.75 -17.70
C ASP A 330 12.92 -14.29 -17.56
N LEU A 331 14.09 -14.94 -17.64
CA LEU A 331 14.23 -16.38 -17.45
C LEU A 331 13.81 -16.78 -16.06
N ALA A 332 14.29 -16.07 -15.04
CA ALA A 332 13.89 -16.33 -13.67
C ALA A 332 12.37 -16.22 -13.52
N ALA A 333 11.71 -15.20 -14.05
CA ALA A 333 10.25 -15.08 -14.00
C ALA A 333 9.53 -16.24 -14.73
N ALA A 334 10.08 -16.73 -15.85
CA ALA A 334 9.51 -17.84 -16.62
C ALA A 334 9.74 -19.23 -15.97
N THR A 335 10.74 -19.37 -15.11
CA THR A 335 11.09 -20.63 -14.43
C THR A 335 11.00 -20.46 -12.90
N PRO A 336 9.79 -20.41 -12.31
CA PRO A 336 9.60 -20.12 -10.89
C PRO A 336 10.25 -21.14 -9.95
N ASP A 337 10.39 -22.39 -10.39
CA ASP A 337 10.99 -23.48 -9.62
C ASP A 337 12.53 -23.51 -9.69
N ALA A 338 13.14 -22.76 -10.61
CA ALA A 338 14.59 -22.69 -10.75
C ALA A 338 15.18 -21.67 -9.76
N GLY A 339 16.07 -22.15 -8.90
CA GLY A 339 16.90 -21.34 -8.03
C GLY A 339 18.09 -20.74 -8.76
N ALA A 340 18.91 -19.95 -8.04
CA ALA A 340 20.10 -19.31 -8.61
C ALA A 340 21.08 -20.31 -9.26
N GLU A 341 21.22 -21.50 -8.68
CA GLU A 341 22.10 -22.57 -9.16
C GLU A 341 21.54 -23.29 -10.39
N ASP A 342 20.21 -23.34 -10.54
CA ASP A 342 19.53 -24.01 -11.65
C ASP A 342 19.39 -23.11 -12.88
N LEU A 343 19.32 -21.79 -12.68
CA LEU A 343 19.14 -20.81 -13.77
C LEU A 343 20.18 -20.92 -14.90
N PRO A 344 21.49 -21.15 -14.63
CA PRO A 344 22.47 -21.39 -15.68
C PRO A 344 22.09 -22.55 -16.63
N ASP A 345 21.38 -23.57 -16.15
CA ASP A 345 21.02 -24.74 -16.95
C ASP A 345 19.70 -24.55 -17.73
N VAL A 346 19.01 -23.42 -17.54
CA VAL A 346 17.77 -23.09 -18.27
C VAL A 346 18.08 -22.77 -19.73
N ARG A 347 17.30 -23.36 -20.64
CA ARG A 347 17.39 -23.10 -22.09
C ARG A 347 16.88 -21.71 -22.44
N LEU A 348 17.60 -21.04 -23.34
CA LEU A 348 17.23 -19.72 -23.81
C LEU A 348 16.03 -19.79 -24.76
N PRO A 349 15.05 -18.86 -24.65
CA PRO A 349 13.95 -18.77 -25.60
C PRO A 349 14.47 -18.34 -26.98
N ARG A 350 13.83 -18.85 -28.04
CA ARG A 350 14.16 -18.52 -29.43
C ARG A 350 14.04 -17.01 -29.64
N ALA A 351 15.09 -16.36 -30.16
CA ALA A 351 15.04 -14.94 -30.44
C ALA A 351 13.94 -14.65 -31.50
N PRO A 352 13.00 -13.71 -31.26
CA PRO A 352 12.18 -13.18 -32.34
C PRO A 352 13.12 -12.56 -33.38
N HIS A 353 12.79 -12.75 -34.67
CA HIS A 353 13.59 -12.24 -35.78
C HIS A 353 13.73 -10.71 -35.66
N GLY A 354 14.92 -10.25 -35.29
CA GLY A 354 15.26 -8.82 -35.17
C GLY A 354 15.00 -8.21 -33.79
N GLY A 355 16.07 -8.00 -33.01
CA GLY A 355 16.04 -6.95 -31.97
C GLY A 355 16.88 -7.14 -30.69
N ARG A 356 17.38 -8.33 -30.35
CA ARG A 356 18.31 -8.50 -29.21
C ARG A 356 19.76 -8.51 -29.70
N PRO A 357 20.67 -7.68 -29.13
CA PRO A 357 22.11 -7.69 -29.48
C PRO A 357 22.86 -8.95 -29.04
N VAL A 358 22.26 -9.77 -28.19
CA VAL A 358 22.76 -11.10 -27.83
C VAL A 358 22.20 -12.11 -28.83
N ALA A 359 23.03 -12.54 -29.77
CA ALA A 359 22.69 -13.65 -30.65
C ALA A 359 22.55 -14.92 -29.80
N THR A 360 21.37 -15.53 -29.82
CA THR A 360 21.14 -16.85 -29.21
C THR A 360 21.01 -17.88 -30.32
N VAL A 361 21.72 -19.00 -30.16
CA VAL A 361 21.55 -20.17 -31.04
C VAL A 361 20.46 -21.07 -30.47
N ASP A 362 19.70 -21.73 -31.35
CA ASP A 362 18.64 -22.65 -30.94
C ASP A 362 19.21 -23.80 -30.09
N GLY A 363 18.68 -23.96 -28.86
CA GLY A 363 19.11 -24.99 -27.92
C GLY A 363 20.20 -24.58 -26.91
N GLU A 364 20.75 -23.36 -26.96
CA GLU A 364 21.73 -22.87 -25.98
C GLU A 364 21.12 -22.66 -24.59
N THR A 365 21.92 -22.90 -23.55
CA THR A 365 21.58 -22.60 -22.15
C THR A 365 22.07 -21.22 -21.75
N LEU A 366 21.55 -20.70 -20.63
CA LEU A 366 22.08 -19.48 -20.03
C LEU A 366 23.58 -19.62 -19.68
N ARG A 367 24.03 -20.81 -19.27
CA ARG A 367 25.44 -21.11 -18.97
C ARG A 367 26.33 -20.90 -20.19
N ASP A 368 25.90 -21.38 -21.36
CA ASP A 368 26.66 -21.22 -22.60
C ASP A 368 26.86 -19.73 -22.94
N LEU A 369 25.78 -18.95 -22.78
CA LEU A 369 25.83 -17.51 -22.96
C LEU A 369 26.71 -16.80 -21.91
N LEU A 370 26.61 -17.18 -20.64
CA LEU A 370 27.45 -16.62 -19.57
C LEU A 370 28.94 -16.88 -19.83
N VAL A 371 29.27 -18.09 -20.29
CA VAL A 371 30.64 -18.45 -20.70
C VAL A 371 31.09 -17.61 -21.88
N ALA A 372 30.27 -17.50 -22.93
CA ALA A 372 30.61 -16.70 -24.12
C ALA A 372 30.86 -15.23 -23.77
N VAL A 373 29.99 -14.61 -22.96
CA VAL A 373 30.14 -13.21 -22.53
C VAL A 373 31.36 -13.06 -21.60
N SER A 374 31.58 -14.00 -20.67
CA SER A 374 32.76 -14.00 -19.79
C SER A 374 34.07 -14.10 -20.57
N SER A 375 34.12 -14.97 -21.59
CA SER A 375 35.28 -15.12 -22.47
C SER A 375 35.53 -13.87 -23.32
N ALA A 376 34.46 -13.23 -23.83
CA ALA A 376 34.57 -12.00 -24.61
C ALA A 376 35.00 -10.79 -23.76
N SER A 377 34.58 -10.74 -22.49
CA SER A 377 34.94 -9.65 -21.57
C SER A 377 36.25 -9.88 -20.81
N GLY A 378 36.74 -11.12 -20.74
CA GLY A 378 37.92 -11.49 -19.94
C GLY A 378 37.67 -11.51 -18.43
N GLU A 379 36.41 -11.58 -17.99
CA GLU A 379 36.00 -11.49 -16.59
C GLU A 379 34.97 -12.55 -16.25
N ARG A 380 34.93 -13.00 -14.99
CA ARG A 380 33.90 -13.94 -14.54
C ARG A 380 32.55 -13.23 -14.40
N ILE A 381 31.58 -13.65 -15.18
CA ILE A 381 30.18 -13.24 -15.04
C ILE A 381 29.36 -14.41 -14.52
N GLY A 382 28.51 -14.17 -13.52
CA GLY A 382 27.74 -15.22 -12.87
C GLY A 382 26.35 -14.78 -12.40
N VAL A 383 25.50 -15.78 -12.17
CA VAL A 383 24.20 -15.58 -11.50
C VAL A 383 24.45 -15.46 -10.01
N GLY A 384 23.99 -14.36 -9.41
CA GLY A 384 23.99 -14.15 -7.98
C GLY A 384 22.66 -14.58 -7.34
N ARG A 385 22.21 -13.83 -6.33
CA ARG A 385 20.96 -14.13 -5.62
C ARG A 385 19.72 -13.90 -6.48
N VAL A 386 18.68 -14.69 -6.21
CA VAL A 386 17.34 -14.56 -6.79
C VAL A 386 16.35 -14.38 -5.64
N ALA A 387 15.49 -13.38 -5.73
CA ALA A 387 14.39 -13.17 -4.80
C ALA A 387 13.07 -13.12 -5.55
N ARG A 388 12.04 -13.76 -4.99
CA ARG A 388 10.72 -13.89 -5.61
C ARG A 388 9.66 -13.54 -4.59
N LEU A 389 8.63 -12.83 -5.04
CA LEU A 389 7.42 -12.61 -4.25
C LEU A 389 6.19 -13.02 -5.08
N PRO A 390 5.27 -13.80 -4.49
CA PRO A 390 4.04 -14.18 -5.17
C PRO A 390 3.04 -13.02 -5.23
N GLY A 391 2.09 -13.13 -6.16
CA GLY A 391 1.00 -12.16 -6.30
C GLY A 391 1.40 -10.87 -7.00
N ARG A 392 0.66 -9.78 -6.73
CA ARG A 392 0.93 -8.48 -7.32
C ARG A 392 2.13 -7.85 -6.61
N THR A 393 3.14 -7.48 -7.40
CA THR A 393 4.39 -6.91 -6.88
C THR A 393 4.76 -5.64 -7.62
N VAL A 394 5.43 -4.73 -6.92
CA VAL A 394 6.08 -3.57 -7.52
C VAL A 394 7.56 -3.59 -7.19
N SER A 395 8.40 -3.35 -8.19
CA SER A 395 9.85 -3.30 -8.06
C SER A 395 10.36 -1.87 -8.14
N HIS A 396 11.38 -1.55 -7.37
CA HIS A 396 12.18 -0.33 -7.51
C HIS A 396 13.66 -0.69 -7.67
N LEU A 397 14.33 -0.09 -8.66
CA LEU A 397 15.77 -0.25 -8.91
C LEU A 397 16.46 1.09 -8.74
N ALA A 398 17.58 1.11 -8.02
CA ALA A 398 18.36 2.31 -7.73
C ALA A 398 19.83 2.13 -8.11
N ARG A 399 20.42 3.21 -8.63
CA ARG A 399 21.86 3.33 -8.86
C ARG A 399 22.48 3.98 -7.63
N THR A 400 23.44 3.32 -7.02
CA THR A 400 24.25 3.85 -5.92
C THR A 400 25.43 4.66 -6.43
N ARG A 401 25.79 4.53 -7.72
CA ARG A 401 26.89 5.24 -8.39
C ARG A 401 26.49 5.67 -9.80
N SER A 402 26.96 6.84 -10.21
CA SER A 402 26.80 7.33 -11.58
C SER A 402 27.55 6.43 -12.58
N GLY A 403 27.02 6.27 -13.79
CA GLY A 403 27.61 5.44 -14.85
C GLY A 403 27.39 3.92 -14.71
N LEU A 404 27.03 3.43 -13.53
CA LEU A 404 26.78 2.00 -13.28
C LEU A 404 25.29 1.62 -13.46
N PRO A 405 25.01 0.34 -13.76
CA PRO A 405 23.65 -0.20 -13.72
C PRO A 405 23.09 -0.15 -12.28
N PRO A 406 21.78 -0.41 -12.09
CA PRO A 406 21.21 -0.49 -10.75
C PRO A 406 21.97 -1.52 -9.89
N GLN A 407 22.43 -1.09 -8.72
CA GLN A 407 23.15 -1.97 -7.77
C GLN A 407 22.28 -2.33 -6.57
N LEU A 408 21.11 -1.71 -6.47
CA LEU A 408 20.15 -1.89 -5.40
C LEU A 408 18.78 -2.11 -6.03
N GLY A 409 18.06 -3.10 -5.53
CA GLY A 409 16.70 -3.39 -5.92
C GLY A 409 15.83 -3.77 -4.73
N ALA A 410 14.59 -3.32 -4.76
CA ALA A 410 13.55 -3.72 -3.83
C ALA A 410 12.33 -4.21 -4.61
N LEU A 411 11.69 -5.24 -4.08
CA LEU A 411 10.44 -5.81 -4.57
C LEU A 411 9.48 -5.80 -3.40
N VAL A 412 8.28 -5.26 -3.61
CA VAL A 412 7.25 -5.19 -2.58
C VAL A 412 6.02 -5.87 -3.12
N GLY A 413 5.56 -6.89 -2.40
CA GLY A 413 4.28 -7.52 -2.63
C GLY A 413 3.19 -6.64 -2.02
N VAL A 414 2.18 -6.33 -2.81
CA VAL A 414 1.07 -5.47 -2.39
C VAL A 414 -0.24 -6.10 -2.77
N ASP A 415 -1.19 -5.98 -1.85
CA ASP A 415 -2.60 -6.25 -2.06
C ASP A 415 -3.38 -4.95 -1.83
N GLY A 416 -4.52 -4.80 -2.50
CA GLY A 416 -5.32 -3.57 -2.50
C GLY A 416 -5.51 -2.97 -3.89
N GLY A 417 -6.42 -1.98 -4.00
CA GLY A 417 -6.81 -1.34 -5.26
C GLY A 417 -5.81 -0.33 -5.82
N ARG A 418 -6.30 0.77 -6.40
CA ARG A 418 -5.47 1.84 -6.98
C ARG A 418 -4.48 2.50 -6.02
N ALA A 419 -4.83 2.60 -4.73
CA ALA A 419 -3.92 3.11 -3.70
C ALA A 419 -2.63 2.26 -3.60
N ALA A 420 -2.71 0.96 -3.91
CA ALA A 420 -1.52 0.11 -3.97
C ALA A 420 -0.61 0.52 -5.13
N GLU A 421 -1.18 0.94 -6.26
CA GLU A 421 -0.41 1.47 -7.40
C GLU A 421 0.33 2.76 -7.04
N GLU A 422 -0.33 3.66 -6.32
CA GLU A 422 0.22 4.96 -5.91
C GLU A 422 1.28 4.80 -4.79
N LEU A 423 1.06 3.90 -3.82
CA LEU A 423 1.94 3.74 -2.66
C LEU A 423 3.03 2.69 -2.83
N ALA A 424 2.84 1.66 -3.66
CA ALA A 424 3.80 0.56 -3.76
C ALA A 424 5.15 0.99 -4.34
N THR A 425 5.17 1.88 -5.34
CA THR A 425 6.44 2.38 -5.90
C THR A 425 7.20 3.23 -4.86
N PRO A 426 6.57 4.21 -4.19
CA PRO A 426 7.17 4.91 -3.06
C PRO A 426 7.64 3.99 -1.92
N ILE A 427 6.87 2.98 -1.54
CA ILE A 427 7.25 2.02 -0.49
C ILE A 427 8.40 1.12 -0.95
N ALA A 428 8.44 0.67 -2.21
CA ALA A 428 9.58 -0.06 -2.75
C ALA A 428 10.86 0.78 -2.72
N ARG A 429 10.77 2.08 -2.99
CA ARG A 429 11.89 3.01 -2.80
C ARG A 429 12.30 3.12 -1.33
N HIS A 430 11.34 3.22 -0.41
CA HIS A 430 11.63 3.21 1.01
C HIS A 430 12.35 1.92 1.43
N VAL A 431 11.88 0.74 1.02
CA VAL A 431 12.53 -0.55 1.30
C VAL A 431 13.95 -0.60 0.77
N ALA A 432 14.19 -0.10 -0.45
CA ALA A 432 15.53 -0.05 -1.03
C ALA A 432 16.49 0.75 -0.13
N THR A 433 16.05 1.91 0.35
CA THR A 433 16.86 2.85 1.13
C THR A 433 16.97 2.49 2.61
N ALA A 434 15.85 2.24 3.29
CA ALA A 434 15.76 2.04 4.74
C ALA A 434 16.16 0.61 5.17
N ALA A 435 16.32 -0.32 4.22
CA ALA A 435 16.80 -1.68 4.43
C ALA A 435 16.13 -2.42 5.63
N PRO A 436 14.78 -2.46 5.69
CA PRO A 436 14.09 -3.23 6.72
C PRO A 436 14.47 -4.71 6.64
N ARG A 437 14.41 -5.40 7.78
CA ARG A 437 14.70 -6.83 7.92
C ARG A 437 13.45 -7.67 8.08
N TYR A 438 12.39 -7.08 8.64
CA TYR A 438 11.13 -7.74 8.95
C TYR A 438 9.98 -6.88 8.43
N LEU A 439 8.85 -7.51 8.06
CA LEU A 439 7.68 -6.77 7.62
C LEU A 439 6.92 -6.21 8.83
N SER A 440 6.64 -7.05 9.82
CA SER A 440 5.92 -6.74 11.05
C SER A 440 6.69 -7.20 12.30
N ARG A 441 6.25 -6.78 13.49
CA ARG A 441 6.85 -7.21 14.77
C ARG A 441 6.76 -8.72 14.98
N ASP A 442 5.69 -9.34 14.49
CA ASP A 442 5.45 -10.78 14.63
C ASP A 442 6.43 -11.62 13.78
N ASP A 443 7.06 -11.00 12.78
CA ASP A 443 8.06 -11.67 11.94
C ASP A 443 9.45 -11.70 12.59
N ILE A 444 9.64 -11.05 13.75
CA ILE A 444 10.93 -11.05 14.45
C ILE A 444 11.07 -12.36 15.25
N PRO A 445 12.09 -13.19 14.97
CA PRO A 445 12.34 -14.38 15.76
C PRO A 445 12.61 -14.06 17.24
N ALA A 446 12.07 -14.88 18.15
CA ALA A 446 12.16 -14.64 19.58
C ALA A 446 13.62 -14.60 20.09
N ASP A 447 14.50 -15.41 19.49
CA ASP A 447 15.93 -15.45 19.77
C ASP A 447 16.66 -14.16 19.35
N VAL A 448 16.20 -13.51 18.28
CA VAL A 448 16.74 -12.20 17.86
C VAL A 448 16.40 -11.14 18.89
N LEU A 449 15.14 -11.05 19.33
CA LEU A 449 14.76 -10.08 20.37
C LEU A 449 15.45 -10.35 21.71
N ALA A 450 15.62 -11.63 22.07
CA ALA A 450 16.39 -12.01 23.25
C ALA A 450 17.85 -11.54 23.13
N THR A 451 18.48 -11.77 21.98
CA THR A 451 19.86 -11.32 21.71
C THR A 451 20.00 -9.80 21.79
N VAL A 452 19.05 -9.05 21.22
CA VAL A 452 19.02 -7.58 21.28
C VAL A 452 18.92 -7.10 22.72
N ARG A 453 18.03 -7.70 23.53
CA ARG A 453 17.87 -7.36 24.96
C ARG A 453 19.12 -7.68 25.77
N THR A 454 19.72 -8.85 25.57
CA THR A 454 20.97 -9.24 26.26
C THR A 454 22.09 -8.25 25.96
N ARG A 455 22.32 -7.92 24.69
CA ARG A 455 23.34 -6.95 24.29
C ARG A 455 23.04 -5.54 24.83
N ALA A 456 21.77 -5.14 24.81
CA ALA A 456 21.36 -3.83 25.32
C ALA A 456 21.59 -3.72 26.84
N GLU A 457 21.38 -4.82 27.58
CA GLU A 457 21.66 -4.92 29.01
C GLU A 457 23.17 -4.86 29.28
N GLU A 458 23.98 -5.66 28.58
CA GLU A 458 25.45 -5.62 28.68
C GLU A 458 25.99 -4.22 28.44
N LEU A 459 25.53 -3.55 27.37
CA LEU A 459 25.93 -2.20 27.04
C LEU A 459 25.48 -1.19 28.12
N ALA A 460 24.26 -1.32 28.67
CA ALA A 460 23.78 -0.45 29.73
C ALA A 460 24.60 -0.60 31.02
N ARG A 461 25.03 -1.83 31.36
CA ARG A 461 25.96 -2.07 32.48
C ARG A 461 27.33 -1.45 32.23
N ALA A 462 27.90 -1.66 31.05
CA ALA A 462 29.21 -1.13 30.67
C ALA A 462 29.23 0.41 30.69
N GLN A 463 28.10 1.06 30.38
CA GLN A 463 27.94 2.52 30.41
C GLN A 463 27.60 3.07 31.80
N GLY A 464 27.59 2.25 32.85
CA GLY A 464 27.30 2.70 34.22
C GLY A 464 25.86 3.15 34.43
N THR A 465 24.91 2.66 33.64
CA THR A 465 23.48 3.03 33.78
C THR A 465 22.97 2.57 35.16
N PRO A 466 22.37 3.45 35.99
CA PRO A 466 21.84 3.08 37.30
C PRO A 466 20.84 1.93 37.22
N GLU A 467 20.91 1.01 38.19
CA GLU A 467 20.12 -0.23 38.18
C GLU A 467 18.61 0.02 38.13
N ALA A 468 18.14 1.07 38.83
CA ALA A 468 16.73 1.45 38.86
C ALA A 468 16.13 1.82 37.49
N ILE A 469 16.92 2.39 36.56
CA ILE A 469 16.43 2.81 35.24
C ILE A 469 16.87 1.88 34.10
N ARG A 470 17.77 0.94 34.38
CA ARG A 470 18.35 0.02 33.38
C ARG A 470 17.30 -0.77 32.60
N PRO A 471 16.25 -1.36 33.22
CA PRO A 471 15.21 -2.05 32.47
C PRO A 471 14.51 -1.16 31.44
N ARG A 472 14.29 0.12 31.76
CA ARG A 472 13.67 1.09 30.86
C ARG A 472 14.57 1.43 29.67
N VAL A 473 15.88 1.54 29.87
CA VAL A 473 16.86 1.79 28.80
C VAL A 473 16.95 0.59 27.85
N VAL A 474 16.97 -0.64 28.39
CA VAL A 474 16.98 -1.87 27.59
C VAL A 474 15.70 -2.01 26.77
N ALA A 475 14.53 -1.75 27.38
CA ALA A 475 13.26 -1.73 26.68
C ALA A 475 13.25 -0.71 25.54
N GLY A 476 13.74 0.52 25.78
CA GLY A 476 13.84 1.56 24.75
C GLY A 476 14.78 1.19 23.59
N ARG A 477 15.88 0.50 23.86
CA ARG A 477 16.79 -0.01 22.81
C ARG A 477 16.14 -1.14 21.99
N ALA A 478 15.42 -2.04 22.63
CA ALA A 478 14.66 -3.09 21.94
C ALA A 478 13.57 -2.47 21.05
N GLU A 479 12.89 -1.43 21.54
CA GLU A 479 11.88 -0.70 20.76
C GLU A 479 12.50 0.05 19.56
N ARG A 480 13.67 0.67 19.76
CA ARG A 480 14.41 1.29 18.66
C ARG A 480 14.82 0.27 17.59
N PHE A 481 15.30 -0.91 18.00
CA PHE A 481 15.59 -2.00 17.06
C PHE A 481 14.37 -2.38 16.23
N VAL A 482 13.19 -2.43 16.84
CA VAL A 482 11.93 -2.66 16.13
C VAL A 482 11.66 -1.55 15.11
N HIS A 483 11.72 -0.28 15.52
CA HIS A 483 11.52 0.86 14.62
C HIS A 483 12.54 0.92 13.47
N ASP A 484 13.79 0.53 13.71
CA ASP A 484 14.84 0.58 12.70
C ASP A 484 14.79 -0.61 11.72
N THR A 485 14.19 -1.75 12.12
CA THR A 485 14.27 -3.00 11.33
C THR A 485 12.94 -3.56 10.83
N VAL A 486 11.80 -3.09 11.36
CA VAL A 486 10.46 -3.54 10.95
C VAL A 486 9.85 -2.51 10.01
N LEU A 487 9.59 -2.90 8.76
CA LEU A 487 9.08 -2.00 7.71
C LEU A 487 7.83 -1.22 8.16
N LEU A 488 6.84 -1.90 8.74
CA LEU A 488 5.60 -1.24 9.18
C LEU A 488 5.80 -0.24 10.33
N GLU A 489 6.89 -0.35 11.10
CA GLU A 489 7.21 0.50 12.25
C GLU A 489 8.19 1.63 11.89
N GLN A 490 8.80 1.56 10.71
CA GLN A 490 9.70 2.58 10.21
C GLN A 490 8.94 3.87 9.88
N VAL A 491 9.54 5.00 10.24
CA VAL A 491 9.08 6.32 9.77
C VAL A 491 9.31 6.41 8.27
N SER A 492 8.28 6.83 7.54
CA SER A 492 8.34 6.87 6.10
C SER A 492 9.34 7.91 5.61
N VAL A 493 10.08 7.54 4.56
CA VAL A 493 10.96 8.49 3.83
C VAL A 493 10.12 9.43 2.94
N LEU A 494 8.85 9.11 2.74
CA LEU A 494 7.91 9.88 1.92
C LEU A 494 7.21 10.97 2.72
N ASP A 495 6.91 10.67 3.98
CA ASP A 495 6.29 11.57 4.96
C ASP A 495 6.93 11.30 6.32
N ALA A 496 7.85 12.17 6.72
CA ALA A 496 8.59 12.02 7.96
C ALA A 496 7.71 12.13 9.23
N GLY A 497 6.43 12.50 9.08
CA GLY A 497 5.47 12.58 10.19
C GLY A 497 4.77 11.28 10.54
N GLN A 498 4.89 10.22 9.73
CA GLN A 498 4.13 8.97 9.93
C GLN A 498 4.96 7.71 9.65
N THR A 499 4.61 6.60 10.30
CA THR A 499 5.17 5.29 9.99
C THR A 499 4.61 4.74 8.68
N ILE A 500 5.26 3.73 8.10
CA ILE A 500 4.70 3.02 6.93
C ILE A 500 3.34 2.40 7.27
N ALA A 501 3.15 1.85 8.48
CA ALA A 501 1.84 1.41 8.93
C ALA A 501 0.82 2.56 8.95
N GLY A 502 1.21 3.74 9.43
CA GLY A 502 0.37 4.95 9.43
C GLY A 502 0.00 5.39 8.00
N LEU A 503 0.94 5.35 7.07
CA LEU A 503 0.68 5.65 5.66
C LEU A 503 -0.27 4.66 4.99
N LEU A 504 -0.19 3.39 5.38
CA LEU A 504 -1.07 2.35 4.86
C LEU A 504 -2.43 2.35 5.55
N TYR A 505 -2.53 2.92 6.75
CA TYR A 505 -3.74 2.93 7.55
C TYR A 505 -4.90 3.58 6.80
N GLY A 506 -6.01 2.86 6.68
CA GLY A 506 -7.22 3.35 6.00
C GLY A 506 -7.13 3.43 4.47
N THR A 507 -6.00 3.04 3.86
CA THR A 507 -5.84 3.02 2.39
C THR A 507 -6.36 1.75 1.73
N GLY A 508 -6.55 0.68 2.51
CA GLY A 508 -6.87 -0.66 2.00
C GLY A 508 -5.68 -1.36 1.33
N VAL A 509 -4.50 -0.76 1.39
CA VAL A 509 -3.26 -1.37 0.88
C VAL A 509 -2.64 -2.23 1.98
N HIS A 510 -2.36 -3.48 1.64
CA HIS A 510 -1.66 -4.41 2.52
C HIS A 510 -0.37 -4.84 1.86
N LEU A 511 0.74 -4.74 2.60
CA LEU A 511 1.98 -5.32 2.16
C LEU A 511 1.93 -6.83 2.43
N THR A 512 2.11 -7.63 1.38
CA THR A 512 2.14 -9.10 1.48
C THR A 512 3.54 -9.63 1.75
N GLY A 513 4.57 -8.84 1.43
CA GLY A 513 5.98 -9.14 1.68
C GLY A 513 6.89 -8.13 1.01
N PHE A 514 8.18 -8.23 1.25
CA PHE A 514 9.18 -7.50 0.49
C PHE A 514 10.46 -8.32 0.33
N ALA A 515 11.27 -7.97 -0.65
CA ALA A 515 12.61 -8.47 -0.84
C ALA A 515 13.53 -7.30 -1.23
N ARG A 516 14.78 -7.35 -0.79
CA ARG A 516 15.80 -6.36 -1.13
C ARG A 516 17.07 -7.08 -1.52
N LEU A 517 17.63 -6.73 -2.67
CA LEU A 517 18.96 -7.16 -3.09
C LEU A 517 19.85 -5.94 -3.28
N GLU A 518 21.08 -6.06 -2.79
CA GLU A 518 22.14 -5.07 -2.98
C GLU A 518 23.40 -5.82 -3.37
N VAL A 519 24.02 -5.42 -4.47
CA VAL A 519 25.20 -6.10 -5.04
C VAL A 519 26.27 -6.31 -3.96
N GLY A 520 26.67 -7.56 -3.75
CA GLY A 520 27.73 -7.95 -2.80
C GLY A 520 27.40 -7.95 -1.31
N SER A 521 26.20 -7.55 -0.89
CA SER A 521 25.77 -7.58 0.53
C SER A 521 25.79 -8.99 1.18
N GLY A 522 25.88 -10.07 0.39
CA GLY A 522 26.00 -11.45 0.86
C GLY A 522 27.43 -11.98 1.08
N ARG A 523 28.48 -11.21 0.74
CA ARG A 523 29.90 -11.64 0.89
C ARG A 523 30.52 -11.33 2.26
N ARG A 524 29.81 -10.59 3.13
CA ARG A 524 30.28 -10.26 4.48
C ARG A 524 29.94 -11.36 5.49
N SER A 525 30.80 -12.37 5.55
CA SER A 525 30.91 -13.25 6.72
C SER A 525 31.37 -12.44 7.94
N GLY A 526 30.62 -12.52 9.05
CA GLY A 526 31.21 -12.44 10.40
C GLY A 526 31.25 -11.09 11.14
N ALA A 527 30.66 -10.01 10.63
CA ALA A 527 30.53 -8.77 11.41
C ALA A 527 29.06 -8.42 11.64
N ALA A 528 28.63 -8.50 12.91
CA ALA A 528 27.35 -7.94 13.32
C ALA A 528 27.29 -6.46 12.88
N PRO A 529 26.23 -6.01 12.19
CA PRO A 529 26.04 -4.58 11.96
C PRO A 529 25.92 -3.90 13.32
N GLY A 530 26.72 -2.86 13.53
CA GLY A 530 26.73 -2.07 14.75
C GLY A 530 25.34 -1.50 15.04
N LEU A 531 24.91 -1.65 16.28
CA LEU A 531 23.82 -0.90 16.91
C LEU A 531 24.38 0.37 17.54
#